data_AF-A0A848YXY2-F1
#
_entry.id   AF-A0A848YXY2-F1
#
_cell.length_a   1.000
_cell.length_b   1.000
_cell.length_c   1.000
_cell.angle_alpha   90.00
_cell.angle_beta   90.00
_cell.angle_gamma   90.00
#
_symmetry.space_group_name_H-M   'P 1'
#
loop_
_entity.id
_entity.type
_entity.pdbx_description
1 polymer ?
#
loop_
_entity_poly.entity_id
_entity_poly.type
_entity_poly.pdbx_seq_one_letter_code
_entity_poly.pdbx_strand_id
1 'polypeptide(L)' 'MSKIYAISISALLFALSHFINSNIDAGSFISSILIGVICGYCYLSTGSSLSAMLPHLTNNIIWIGYILILCGQRP' A
#
# COMPACT_ATOMS: atom_id res chain seq x y z
N MET A 1 9.01 3.73 21.76
CA MET A 1 7.57 3.65 21.41
C MET A 1 7.08 4.78 20.49
N SER A 2 7.87 5.82 20.18
CA SER A 2 7.47 6.94 19.32
C SER A 2 7.40 6.63 17.80
N LYS A 3 8.06 5.56 17.34
CA LYS A 3 8.19 5.24 15.90
C LYS A 3 6.91 4.66 15.28
N ILE A 4 6.09 3.95 16.06
CA ILE A 4 4.88 3.28 15.57
C ILE A 4 3.80 4.30 15.19
N TYR A 5 3.61 5.34 16.00
CA TYR A 5 2.65 6.41 15.70
C TYR A 5 2.97 7.16 14.40
N ALA A 6 4.27 7.41 14.14
CA ALA A 6 4.70 8.06 12.90
C ALA A 6 4.43 7.20 11.65
N ILE A 7 4.60 5.87 11.75
CA ILE A 7 4.23 4.94 10.67
C ILE A 7 2.72 5.01 10.42
N SER A 8 1.90 4.93 11.47
CA SER A 8 0.45 4.94 11.31
C SER A 8 -0.06 6.26 10.71
N ILE A 9 0.50 7.40 11.11
CA ILE A 9 0.15 8.71 10.55
C ILE A 9 0.57 8.82 9.09
N SER A 10 1.78 8.39 8.73
CA SER A 10 2.25 8.42 7.33
C SER A 10 1.45 7.48 6.42
N ALA A 11 1.08 6.29 6.91
CA ALA A 11 0.19 5.37 6.19
C ALA A 11 -1.21 5.95 5.99
N LEU A 12 -1.75 6.66 7.00
CA LEU A 12 -3.03 7.33 6.91
C LEU A 12 -3.02 8.45 5.86
N LEU A 13 -1.98 9.30 5.87
CA LEU A 13 -1.81 10.38 4.89
C LEU A 13 -1.66 9.84 3.46
N PHE A 14 -0.91 8.75 3.29
CA PHE A 14 -0.76 8.07 2.00
C PHE A 14 -2.12 7.56 1.49
N ALA A 15 -2.88 6.85 2.32
CA ALA A 15 -4.20 6.37 1.94
C ALA A 15 -5.18 7.51 1.65
N LEU A 16 -5.13 8.60 2.41
CA LEU A 16 -5.96 9.79 2.18
C LEU A 16 -5.64 10.45 0.84
N SER A 17 -4.37 10.54 0.47
CA SER A 17 -3.94 11.09 -0.82
C SER A 17 -4.47 10.25 -1.99
N HIS A 18 -4.49 8.93 -1.83
CA HIS A 18 -5.04 8.00 -2.80
C HIS A 18 -6.58 8.11 -2.88
N PHE A 19 -7.25 8.27 -1.74
CA PHE A 19 -8.70 8.47 -1.65
C PHE A 19 -9.15 9.74 -2.37
N ILE A 20 -8.47 10.86 -2.10
CA ILE A 20 -8.79 12.16 -2.70
C ILE A 20 -8.54 12.16 -4.21
N ASN A 21 -7.41 11.60 -4.67
CA ASN A 21 -7.02 11.66 -6.08
C ASN A 21 -7.73 10.64 -6.97
N SER A 22 -8.13 9.49 -6.41
CA SER A 22 -8.50 8.33 -7.24
C SER A 22 -9.97 7.92 -7.10
N ASN A 23 -10.77 8.60 -6.26
CA ASN A 23 -12.16 8.24 -5.96
C ASN A 23 -12.33 6.72 -5.67
N ILE A 24 -11.36 6.17 -4.95
CA ILE A 24 -11.25 4.73 -4.72
C ILE A 24 -12.26 4.25 -3.67
N ASP A 25 -12.77 3.05 -3.88
CA ASP A 25 -13.65 2.36 -2.95
C ASP A 25 -13.02 2.16 -1.56
N ALA A 26 -13.88 2.04 -0.55
CA ALA A 26 -13.45 1.83 0.85
C ALA A 26 -12.51 0.61 1.02
N GLY A 27 -12.66 -0.42 0.20
CA GLY A 27 -11.74 -1.58 0.20
C GLY A 27 -10.32 -1.23 -0.24
N SER A 28 -10.19 -0.42 -1.29
CA SER A 28 -8.90 0.06 -1.80
C SER A 28 -8.24 1.05 -0.83
N PHE A 29 -9.03 1.81 -0.07
CA PHE A 29 -8.54 2.67 1.01
C PHE A 29 -7.92 1.86 2.16
N ILE A 30 -8.62 0.83 2.66
CA ILE A 30 -8.12 -0.04 3.73
C ILE A 30 -6.84 -0.78 3.29
N SER A 31 -6.81 -1.27 2.05
CA SER A 31 -5.62 -1.91 1.47
C SER A 31 -4.42 -0.95 1.45
N SER A 32 -4.63 0.31 1.08
CA SER A 32 -3.59 1.34 1.04
C SER A 32 -3.00 1.64 2.44
N ILE A 33 -3.84 1.67 3.48
CA ILE A 33 -3.38 1.82 4.87
C ILE A 33 -2.49 0.64 5.27
N LEU A 34 -2.94 -0.59 5.01
CA LEU A 34 -2.20 -1.81 5.32
C LEU A 34 -0.81 -1.83 4.67
N ILE A 35 -0.74 -1.49 3.38
CA ILE A 35 0.53 -1.41 2.65
C ILE A 35 1.43 -0.33 3.23
N GLY A 36 0.90 0.87 3.52
CA GLY A 36 1.67 1.95 4.14
C GLY A 36 2.30 1.53 5.48
N VAL A 37 1.56 0.81 6.31
CA VAL A 37 2.05 0.29 7.60
C VAL A 37 3.15 -0.76 7.38
N ILE A 38 2.95 -1.71 6.46
CA ILE A 38 3.95 -2.75 6.15
C ILE A 38 5.23 -2.10 5.61
N CYS A 39 5.12 -1.17 4.67
CA CYS A 39 6.27 -0.43 4.12
C CYS A 39 7.02 0.34 5.20
N GLY A 40 6.30 1.03 6.09
CA GLY A 40 6.90 1.77 7.20
C GLY A 40 7.62 0.86 8.20
N TYR A 41 7.07 -0.33 8.45
CA TYR A 41 7.70 -1.33 9.33
C TYR A 41 8.96 -1.94 8.68
N CYS A 42 8.91 -2.27 7.39
CA CYS A 42 10.07 -2.73 6.63
C CYS A 42 11.20 -1.69 6.61
N TYR A 43 10.87 -0.42 6.38
CA TYR A 43 11.83 0.67 6.44
C TYR A 43 12.50 0.78 7.81
N LEU A 44 11.71 0.69 8.89
CA LEU A 44 12.22 0.77 10.25
C LEU A 44 13.08 -0.43 10.65
N SER A 45 12.78 -1.61 10.11
CA SER A 45 13.52 -2.84 10.40
C SER A 45 14.88 -2.89 9.72
N THR A 46 15.03 -2.33 8.51
CA THR A 46 16.27 -2.44 7.74
C THR A 46 17.01 -1.11 7.56
N GLY A 47 16.38 0.02 7.87
CA GLY A 47 16.91 1.36 7.61
C GLY A 47 17.08 1.70 6.13
N SER A 48 16.52 0.90 5.23
CA SER A 48 16.70 1.04 3.78
C SER A 48 15.38 1.33 3.09
N SER A 49 15.35 2.38 2.26
CA SER A 49 14.20 2.69 1.40
C SER A 49 13.87 1.57 0.42
N LEU A 50 14.87 0.76 0.07
CA LEU A 50 14.74 -0.37 -0.85
C LEU A 50 13.88 -1.49 -0.26
N SER A 51 13.92 -1.68 1.07
CA SER A 51 13.09 -2.69 1.73
C SER A 51 11.62 -2.29 1.81
N ALA A 52 11.31 -1.00 1.83
CA ALA A 52 9.95 -0.48 1.77
C ALA A 52 9.38 -0.53 0.35
N MET A 53 10.24 -0.47 -0.68
CA MET A 53 9.83 -0.61 -2.07
C MET A 53 9.38 -2.03 -2.44
N LEU A 54 9.99 -3.06 -1.86
CA LEU A 54 9.64 -4.47 -2.11
C LEU A 54 8.17 -4.83 -1.85
N PRO A 55 7.59 -4.55 -0.67
CA PRO A 55 6.17 -4.81 -0.42
C PRO A 55 5.24 -3.96 -1.29
N HIS A 56 5.63 -2.71 -1.60
CA HIS A 56 4.86 -1.85 -2.50
C HIS A 56 4.85 -2.38 -3.94
N LEU A 57 6.00 -2.85 -4.44
CA LEU A 57 6.13 -3.39 -5.79
C LEU A 57 5.37 -4.73 -5.91
N THR A 58 5.50 -5.59 -4.91
CA THR A 58 4.79 -6.88 -4.85
C THR A 58 3.28 -6.66 -4.87
N ASN A 59 2.77 -5.70 -4.11
CA ASN A 59 1.33 -5.39 -4.11
C ASN A 59 0.84 -4.90 -5.48
N ASN A 60 1.60 -4.03 -6.15
CA ASN A 60 1.25 -3.56 -7.49
C ASN A 60 1.22 -4.71 -8.52
N ILE A 61 2.17 -5.65 -8.44
CA ILE A 61 2.21 -6.82 -9.32
C ILE A 61 0.98 -7.72 -9.11
N ILE A 62 0.59 -7.96 -7.84
CA ILE A 62 -0.59 -8.77 -7.51
C ILE A 62 -1.87 -8.10 -8.04
N TRP A 63 -1.99 -6.78 -7.87
CA TRP A 63 -3.14 -6.01 -8.38
C TRP A 63 -3.23 -6.08 -9.90
N ILE A 64 -2.12 -5.89 -10.62
CA ILE A 64 -2.06 -6.04 -12.07
C ILE A 64 -2.43 -7.47 -12.49
N GLY A 65 -1.91 -8.48 -11.78
CA GLY A 65 -2.24 -9.88 -12.02
C GLY A 65 -3.74 -10.18 -11.86
N TYR A 66 -4.36 -9.64 -10.81
CA TYR A 66 -5.80 -9.78 -10.56
C TYR A 66 -6.64 -9.10 -11.65
N ILE A 67 -6.27 -7.89 -12.07
CA ILE A 67 -6.94 -7.17 -13.18
C ILE A 67 -6.83 -7.98 -14.49
N LEU A 68 -5.64 -8.53 -14.79
CA LEU A 68 -5.44 -9.34 -16.00
C LEU A 68 -6.30 -10.62 -15.98
N ILE A 69 -6.44 -11.29 -14.83
CA ILE A 69 -7.30 -12.47 -14.69
C ILE A 69 -8.77 -12.08 -14.89
N LEU A 70 -9.25 -11.00 -14.28
CA LEU A 70 -10.63 -10.53 -14.46
C LEU A 70 -10.91 -10.08 -15.90
N CYS A 71 -9.95 -9.42 -16.57
CA CYS A 71 -10.08 -9.05 -17.98
C CYS A 71 -10.09 -10.28 -18.90
N GLY A 72 -9.32 -11.34 -18.59
CA GLY A 72 -9.34 -12.60 -19.34
C GLY A 72 -10.58 -13.46 -19.07
N GLN A 73 -11.30 -13.21 -17.97
CA GLN A 73 -12.58 -13.85 -17.65
C GLN A 73 -13.80 -13.11 -18.22
N ARG A 74 -13.64 -11.96 -18.90
CA ARG A 74 -14.73 -11.41 -19.70
C ARG A 74 -14.88 -12.27 -20.97
N PRO A 75 -15.98 -13.02 -21.14
CA PRO A 75 -16.29 -13.71 -22.40
C PRO A 75 -16.49 -12.72 -23.55
#